data_AF-A0A257LX50-F1
#
_entry.id   AF-A0A257LX50-F1
#
_cell.length_a   1.000
_cell.length_b   1.000
_cell.length_c   1.000
_cell.angle_alpha   90.00
_cell.angle_beta   90.00
_cell.angle_gamma   90.00
#
_symmetry.space_group_name_H-M   'P 1'
#
loop_
_entity.id
_entity.type
_entity.pdbx_description
1 polymer ?
#
loop_
_entity_poly.entity_id
_entity_poly.type
_entity_poly.pdbx_seq_one_letter_code
_entity_poly.pdbx_strand_id
1 'polypeptide(L)'
;ACRIADILKAHGVRDYGLIRIDSAGGVHDWSADPAGNTKLIAETWREAGKVAAQHGERLAAEGEICWGGMHSWKAMIDTLEATGMPETVGFQADLAHTYLYLMGYNAPEAALLKEGYTDEECWPAYKTLTDALRPWTIDFHVAQNDGSVHGTGSHDKTGRHCRADDPNGKLDIAKCSTFWLKDAAARGMKHICWDGCMFPNDILEKPETWQTILKAMIAVDEAL
;
A
#
# COMPACT_ATOMS: atom_id res chain seq x y z
N ALA A 1 -3.79 -15.13 11.94
CA ALA A 1 -4.72 -14.21 11.27
C ALA A 1 -5.98 -14.92 10.76
N CYS A 2 -5.90 -15.95 9.91
CA CYS A 2 -7.08 -16.61 9.32
C CYS A 2 -8.13 -17.11 10.33
N ARG A 3 -7.70 -17.73 11.44
CA ARG A 3 -8.62 -18.09 12.54
C ARG A 3 -9.40 -16.89 13.09
N ILE A 4 -8.77 -15.73 13.23
CA ILE A 4 -9.42 -14.50 13.72
C ILE A 4 -10.41 -14.00 12.66
N ALA A 5 -10.01 -13.99 11.39
CA ALA A 5 -10.89 -13.69 10.28
C ALA A 5 -12.16 -14.57 10.25
N ASP A 6 -12.03 -15.87 10.50
CA ASP A 6 -13.17 -16.79 10.60
C ASP A 6 -14.10 -16.45 11.77
N ILE A 7 -13.54 -16.10 12.93
CA ILE A 7 -14.32 -15.64 14.08
C ILE A 7 -15.10 -14.37 13.70
N LEU A 8 -14.44 -13.39 13.09
CA LEU A 8 -15.09 -12.15 12.66
C LEU A 8 -16.22 -12.41 11.64
N LYS A 9 -16.01 -13.34 10.68
CA LYS A 9 -17.06 -13.79 9.75
C LYS A 9 -18.22 -14.47 10.47
N ALA A 10 -17.94 -15.38 11.40
CA ALA A 10 -18.97 -16.10 12.16
C ALA A 10 -19.84 -15.16 13.03
N HIS A 11 -19.28 -14.02 13.43
CA HIS A 11 -20.00 -12.98 14.18
C HIS A 11 -20.63 -11.89 13.30
N GLY A 12 -20.53 -11.99 11.96
CA GLY A 12 -21.07 -10.99 11.03
C GLY A 12 -20.35 -9.64 11.07
N VAL A 13 -19.12 -9.59 11.60
CA VAL A 13 -18.30 -8.36 11.65
C VAL A 13 -17.68 -8.07 10.28
N ARG A 14 -17.44 -9.11 9.48
CA ARG A 14 -16.89 -8.97 8.13
C ARG A 14 -17.42 -10.06 7.20
N ASP A 15 -17.81 -9.68 5.99
CA ASP A 15 -18.27 -10.61 4.94
C ASP A 15 -17.33 -10.65 3.72
N TYR A 16 -16.33 -9.76 3.71
CA TYR A 16 -15.33 -9.61 2.66
C TYR A 16 -14.02 -9.09 3.27
N GLY A 17 -13.03 -8.87 2.40
CA GLY A 17 -11.75 -8.27 2.74
C GLY A 17 -10.61 -9.24 2.55
N LEU A 18 -9.51 -8.95 3.22
CA LEU A 18 -8.27 -9.68 3.14
C LEU A 18 -7.47 -9.47 4.43
N ILE A 19 -6.27 -10.03 4.47
CA ILE A 19 -5.35 -9.91 5.59
C ILE A 19 -4.09 -9.20 5.07
N ARG A 20 -3.81 -8.01 5.60
CA ARG A 20 -2.55 -7.32 5.32
C ARG A 20 -1.37 -8.13 5.88
N ILE A 21 -0.29 -8.20 5.11
CA ILE A 21 0.98 -8.82 5.52
C ILE A 21 2.16 -7.91 5.19
N ASP A 22 3.28 -8.11 5.88
CA ASP A 22 4.57 -7.50 5.56
C ASP A 22 5.64 -8.58 5.46
N SER A 23 6.83 -8.22 4.94
CA SER A 23 7.98 -9.13 4.86
C SER A 23 8.71 -9.31 6.19
N ALA A 24 8.40 -8.46 7.19
CA ALA A 24 8.95 -8.46 8.56
C ALA A 24 10.46 -8.21 8.69
N GLY A 25 11.21 -8.04 7.59
CA GLY A 25 12.64 -7.70 7.58
C GLY A 25 12.88 -6.26 7.13
N GLY A 26 13.87 -5.58 7.70
CA GLY A 26 14.24 -4.22 7.29
C GLY A 26 14.97 -4.17 5.94
N VAL A 27 14.99 -2.99 5.31
CA VAL A 27 15.67 -2.78 4.01
C VAL A 27 17.17 -3.08 4.09
N HIS A 28 17.83 -2.67 5.19
CA HIS A 28 19.25 -2.91 5.41
C HIS A 28 19.57 -4.41 5.37
N ASP A 29 18.86 -5.23 6.14
CA ASP A 29 19.13 -6.66 6.23
C ASP A 29 18.80 -7.37 4.91
N TRP A 30 17.73 -6.95 4.24
CA TRP A 30 17.40 -7.45 2.90
C TRP A 30 18.53 -7.17 1.89
N SER A 31 19.13 -5.97 1.96
CA SER A 31 20.18 -5.54 1.01
C SER A 31 21.50 -6.33 1.11
N ALA A 32 21.72 -7.06 2.21
CA ALA A 32 22.92 -7.89 2.39
C ALA A 32 22.95 -9.11 1.45
N ASP A 33 21.79 -9.64 1.08
CA ASP A 33 21.62 -10.71 0.08
C ASP A 33 20.23 -10.57 -0.60
N PRO A 34 20.07 -9.64 -1.55
CA PRO A 34 18.76 -9.35 -2.15
C PRO A 34 18.08 -10.58 -2.74
N ALA A 35 18.84 -11.43 -3.43
CA ALA A 35 18.31 -12.63 -4.07
C ALA A 35 17.90 -13.70 -3.04
N GLY A 36 18.77 -13.98 -2.05
CA GLY A 36 18.47 -14.94 -1.00
C GLY A 36 17.34 -14.48 -0.08
N ASN A 37 17.34 -13.22 0.33
CA ASN A 37 16.29 -12.67 1.19
C ASN A 37 14.94 -12.57 0.49
N THR A 38 14.89 -12.19 -0.80
CA THR A 38 13.65 -12.22 -1.59
C THR A 38 13.10 -13.64 -1.69
N LYS A 39 13.98 -14.65 -1.89
CA LYS A 39 13.58 -16.06 -1.89
C LYS A 39 12.97 -16.48 -0.55
N LEU A 40 13.57 -16.11 0.58
CA LEU A 40 13.04 -16.41 1.92
C LEU A 40 11.66 -15.77 2.17
N ILE A 41 11.50 -14.51 1.77
CA ILE A 41 10.21 -13.80 1.86
C ILE A 41 9.17 -14.53 1.01
N ALA A 42 9.50 -14.85 -0.25
CA ALA A 42 8.60 -15.54 -1.16
C ALA A 42 8.20 -16.95 -0.68
N GLU A 43 9.13 -17.72 -0.10
CA GLU A 43 8.81 -19.00 0.53
C GLU A 43 7.85 -18.83 1.71
N THR A 44 8.10 -17.83 2.57
CA THR A 44 7.25 -17.52 3.72
C THR A 44 5.84 -17.10 3.29
N TRP A 45 5.74 -16.19 2.31
CA TRP A 45 4.45 -15.73 1.76
C TRP A 45 3.71 -16.85 1.04
N ARG A 46 4.41 -17.79 0.41
CA ARG A 46 3.79 -18.96 -0.22
C ARG A 46 3.15 -19.89 0.82
N GLU A 47 3.84 -20.17 1.92
CA GLU A 47 3.25 -20.97 3.01
C GLU A 47 2.07 -20.24 3.67
N ALA A 48 2.20 -18.93 3.91
CA ALA A 48 1.09 -18.11 4.42
C ALA A 48 -0.10 -18.09 3.45
N GLY A 49 0.16 -17.96 2.14
CA GLY A 49 -0.85 -17.98 1.09
C GLY A 49 -1.59 -19.31 1.03
N LYS A 50 -0.90 -20.46 1.17
CA LYS A 50 -1.56 -21.77 1.25
C LYS A 50 -2.53 -21.85 2.43
N VAL A 51 -2.14 -21.34 3.59
CA VAL A 51 -3.02 -21.27 4.76
C VAL A 51 -4.20 -20.34 4.48
N ALA A 52 -3.98 -19.15 3.92
CA ALA A 52 -5.06 -18.22 3.57
C ALA A 52 -6.08 -18.85 2.61
N ALA A 53 -5.62 -19.54 1.56
CA ALA A 53 -6.48 -20.23 0.60
C ALA A 53 -7.38 -21.28 1.26
N GLN A 54 -6.86 -22.06 2.23
CA GLN A 54 -7.65 -23.06 2.97
C GLN A 54 -8.80 -22.45 3.78
N HIS A 55 -8.66 -21.17 4.16
CA HIS A 55 -9.68 -20.41 4.88
C HIS A 55 -10.55 -19.52 3.97
N GLY A 56 -10.35 -19.59 2.65
CA GLY A 56 -11.01 -18.70 1.68
C GLY A 56 -10.59 -17.24 1.79
N GLU A 57 -9.40 -16.99 2.34
CA GLU A 57 -8.83 -15.66 2.57
C GLU A 57 -7.80 -15.30 1.49
N ARG A 58 -7.57 -14.00 1.32
CA ARG A 58 -6.48 -13.44 0.51
C ARG A 58 -5.53 -12.64 1.40
N LEU A 59 -4.28 -12.54 0.98
CA LEU A 59 -3.23 -11.76 1.63
C LEU A 59 -2.84 -10.60 0.73
N ALA A 60 -2.64 -9.41 1.29
CA ALA A 60 -2.11 -8.27 0.56
C ALA A 60 -0.89 -7.67 1.25
N ALA A 61 0.21 -7.55 0.51
CA ALA A 61 1.40 -6.86 0.97
C ALA A 61 1.22 -5.35 0.75
N GLU A 62 1.28 -4.55 1.81
CA GLU A 62 1.10 -3.10 1.68
C GLU A 62 2.33 -2.42 1.09
N GLY A 63 2.13 -1.38 0.28
CA GLY A 63 3.17 -0.58 -0.36
C GLY A 63 4.08 0.23 0.57
N GLU A 64 4.25 -0.16 1.82
CA GLU A 64 5.07 0.51 2.84
C GLU A 64 6.58 0.42 2.50
N ILE A 65 7.27 1.56 2.54
CA ILE A 65 8.67 1.66 2.12
C ILE A 65 9.69 1.08 3.11
N CYS A 66 9.32 0.79 4.36
CA CYS A 66 10.29 0.38 5.40
C CYS A 66 10.66 -1.10 5.37
N TRP A 67 9.91 -1.92 4.61
CA TRP A 67 10.08 -3.38 4.59
C TRP A 67 10.97 -3.84 3.43
N GLY A 68 12.02 -4.62 3.74
CA GLY A 68 12.87 -5.26 2.75
C GLY A 68 12.07 -6.17 1.80
N GLY A 69 12.41 -6.19 0.52
CA GLY A 69 11.59 -6.86 -0.51
C GLY A 69 10.28 -6.16 -0.86
N MET A 70 9.87 -5.12 -0.12
CA MET A 70 8.66 -4.35 -0.41
C MET A 70 8.98 -2.90 -0.74
N HIS A 71 10.04 -2.33 -0.18
CA HIS A 71 10.50 -0.93 -0.20
C HIS A 71 10.60 -0.17 -1.53
N SER A 72 10.34 -0.83 -2.66
CA SER A 72 10.20 -0.19 -3.97
C SER A 72 9.27 -1.00 -4.87
N TRP A 73 8.77 -0.38 -5.93
CA TRP A 73 7.90 -1.06 -6.87
C TRP A 73 8.59 -2.24 -7.58
N LYS A 74 9.89 -2.15 -7.85
CA LYS A 74 10.67 -3.25 -8.45
C LYS A 74 10.82 -4.41 -7.47
N ALA A 75 11.27 -4.13 -6.25
CA ALA A 75 11.45 -5.16 -5.22
C ALA A 75 10.13 -5.86 -4.87
N MET A 76 9.03 -5.09 -4.82
CA MET A 76 7.69 -5.63 -4.59
C MET A 76 7.27 -6.58 -5.72
N ILE A 77 7.49 -6.20 -6.98
CA ILE A 77 7.22 -7.07 -8.14
C ILE A 77 8.06 -8.35 -8.06
N ASP A 78 9.37 -8.23 -7.84
CA ASP A 78 10.27 -9.39 -7.71
C ASP A 78 9.79 -10.36 -6.62
N THR A 79 9.34 -9.81 -5.48
CA THR A 79 8.82 -10.60 -4.34
C THR A 79 7.48 -11.26 -4.67
N LEU A 80 6.55 -10.56 -5.31
CA LEU A 80 5.25 -11.11 -5.71
C LEU A 80 5.39 -12.20 -6.78
N GLU A 81 6.24 -11.97 -7.79
CA GLU A 81 6.56 -12.93 -8.84
C GLU A 81 7.24 -14.17 -8.26
N ALA A 82 8.24 -13.97 -7.39
CA ALA A 82 8.90 -15.07 -6.69
C ALA A 82 7.91 -15.84 -5.82
N THR A 83 6.95 -15.18 -5.18
CA THR A 83 5.89 -15.82 -4.36
C THR A 83 4.97 -16.70 -5.20
N GLY A 84 4.67 -16.32 -6.44
CA GLY A 84 3.97 -17.18 -7.42
C GLY A 84 2.60 -17.70 -6.97
N MET A 85 1.84 -16.89 -6.22
CA MET A 85 0.48 -17.21 -5.76
C MET A 85 -0.52 -16.06 -6.04
N PRO A 86 -0.64 -15.56 -7.29
CA PRO A 86 -1.39 -14.33 -7.61
C PRO A 86 -2.87 -14.37 -7.22
N GLU A 87 -3.49 -15.55 -7.14
CA GLU A 87 -4.89 -15.68 -6.74
C GLU A 87 -5.10 -15.40 -5.24
N THR A 88 -4.09 -15.69 -4.41
CA THR A 88 -4.20 -15.64 -2.94
C THR A 88 -3.33 -14.55 -2.31
N VAL A 89 -2.19 -14.22 -2.90
CA VAL A 89 -1.27 -13.19 -2.42
C VAL A 89 -1.17 -12.09 -3.47
N GLY A 90 -1.46 -10.86 -3.06
CA GLY A 90 -1.40 -9.68 -3.90
C GLY A 90 -0.82 -8.47 -3.16
N PHE A 91 -1.15 -7.29 -3.70
CA PHE A 91 -0.64 -6.01 -3.25
C PHE A 91 -1.78 -5.14 -2.71
N GLN A 92 -1.50 -4.41 -1.64
CA GLN A 92 -2.33 -3.32 -1.12
C GLN A 92 -1.65 -2.00 -1.46
N ALA A 93 -2.28 -1.23 -2.35
CA ALA A 93 -1.78 0.08 -2.71
C ALA A 93 -2.29 1.11 -1.68
N ASP A 94 -1.39 1.67 -0.88
CA ASP A 94 -1.67 2.86 -0.07
C ASP A 94 -1.11 4.09 -0.81
N LEU A 95 -1.93 5.13 -0.98
CA LEU A 95 -1.53 6.33 -1.72
C LEU A 95 -0.31 7.02 -1.09
N ALA A 96 -0.28 7.15 0.23
CA ALA A 96 0.79 7.84 0.94
C ALA A 96 2.11 7.08 0.87
N HIS A 97 2.07 5.76 0.99
CA HIS A 97 3.29 4.94 0.91
C HIS A 97 3.79 4.79 -0.52
N THR A 98 2.91 4.45 -1.46
CA THR A 98 3.31 4.23 -2.86
C THR A 98 3.76 5.51 -3.56
N TYR A 99 3.31 6.68 -3.11
CA TYR A 99 3.89 7.96 -3.54
C TYR A 99 5.42 8.00 -3.37
N LEU A 100 5.94 7.44 -2.28
CA LEU A 100 7.38 7.44 -1.99
C LEU A 100 8.16 6.45 -2.86
N TYR A 101 7.50 5.48 -3.49
CA TYR A 101 8.14 4.63 -4.51
C TYR A 101 8.57 5.45 -5.72
N LEU A 102 7.84 6.51 -6.07
CA LEU A 102 8.20 7.40 -7.19
C LEU A 102 9.55 8.06 -6.94
N MET A 103 9.87 8.38 -5.69
CA MET A 103 11.11 9.06 -5.33
C MET A 103 12.25 8.10 -4.94
N GLY A 104 11.96 6.80 -4.81
CA GLY A 104 12.96 5.79 -4.47
C GLY A 104 13.65 6.01 -3.13
N TYR A 105 12.93 6.47 -2.10
CA TYR A 105 13.51 6.85 -0.79
C TYR A 105 14.43 5.79 -0.17
N ASN A 106 14.08 4.52 -0.33
CA ASN A 106 14.85 3.37 0.15
C ASN A 106 15.46 2.53 -0.99
N ALA A 107 15.27 2.94 -2.25
CA ALA A 107 15.81 2.30 -3.45
C ALA A 107 15.98 3.34 -4.58
N PRO A 108 17.04 4.19 -4.52
CA PRO A 108 17.24 5.26 -5.49
C PRO A 108 17.32 4.78 -6.95
N GLU A 109 17.80 3.56 -7.17
CA GLU A 109 17.85 2.87 -8.47
C GLU A 109 16.46 2.48 -9.04
N ALA A 110 15.43 2.54 -8.21
CA ALA A 110 14.04 2.34 -8.60
C ALA A 110 13.25 3.67 -8.74
N ALA A 111 13.87 4.82 -8.43
CA ALA A 111 13.22 6.13 -8.53
C ALA A 111 12.75 6.43 -9.97
N LEU A 112 11.55 6.98 -10.07
CA LEU A 112 10.95 7.46 -11.32
C LEU A 112 10.96 8.98 -11.42
N LEU A 113 11.06 9.67 -10.28
CA LEU A 113 11.08 11.11 -10.16
C LEU A 113 12.27 11.59 -9.34
N LYS A 114 12.64 12.85 -9.50
CA LYS A 114 13.64 13.55 -8.68
C LYS A 114 12.96 14.65 -7.88
N GLU A 115 13.60 15.07 -6.79
CA GLU A 115 13.11 16.21 -6.01
C GLU A 115 12.92 17.45 -6.90
N GLY A 116 11.81 18.17 -6.70
CA GLY A 116 11.44 19.32 -7.52
C GLY A 116 10.75 18.98 -8.84
N TYR A 117 10.28 17.75 -9.03
CA TYR A 117 9.52 17.34 -10.21
C TYR A 117 8.27 18.21 -10.45
N THR A 118 7.86 18.34 -11.71
CA THR A 118 6.60 19.01 -12.08
C THR A 118 5.44 18.03 -12.24
N ASP A 119 4.21 18.53 -12.27
CA ASP A 119 3.03 17.69 -12.53
C ASP A 119 3.14 16.96 -13.88
N GLU A 120 3.68 17.61 -14.91
CA GLU A 120 3.92 17.01 -16.23
C GLU A 120 4.88 15.81 -16.16
N GLU A 121 5.84 15.82 -15.26
CA GLU A 121 6.75 14.69 -15.00
C GLU A 121 6.09 13.64 -14.09
N CYS A 122 5.29 14.09 -13.13
CA CYS A 122 4.62 13.24 -12.14
C CYS A 122 3.66 12.24 -12.78
N TRP A 123 2.76 12.69 -13.66
CA TRP A 123 1.69 11.81 -14.17
C TRP A 123 2.20 10.63 -15.01
N PRO A 124 3.19 10.79 -15.92
CA PRO A 124 3.81 9.65 -16.60
C PRO A 124 4.52 8.67 -15.64
N ALA A 125 5.20 9.18 -14.60
CA ALA A 125 5.83 8.35 -13.59
C ALA A 125 4.80 7.59 -12.75
N TYR A 126 3.73 8.26 -12.32
CA TYR A 126 2.61 7.66 -11.59
C TYR A 126 1.94 6.56 -12.41
N LYS A 127 1.74 6.81 -13.71
CA LYS A 127 1.23 5.80 -14.64
C LYS A 127 2.16 4.59 -14.74
N THR A 128 3.47 4.81 -14.87
CA THR A 128 4.46 3.72 -14.91
C THR A 128 4.39 2.85 -13.64
N LEU A 129 4.39 3.49 -12.47
CA LEU A 129 4.28 2.81 -11.18
C LEU A 129 2.99 1.99 -11.08
N THR A 130 1.85 2.63 -11.34
CA THR A 130 0.54 2.00 -11.21
C THR A 130 0.34 0.91 -12.25
N ASP A 131 0.74 1.09 -13.51
CA ASP A 131 0.62 0.05 -14.53
C ASP A 131 1.41 -1.22 -14.16
N ALA A 132 2.56 -1.08 -13.48
CA ALA A 132 3.39 -2.21 -13.07
C ALA A 132 2.78 -3.00 -11.90
N LEU A 133 2.22 -2.31 -10.88
CA LEU A 133 1.70 -2.94 -9.67
C LEU A 133 0.20 -3.23 -9.70
N ARG A 134 -0.58 -2.52 -10.53
CA ARG A 134 -2.05 -2.67 -10.61
C ARG A 134 -2.52 -4.10 -10.88
N PRO A 135 -1.87 -4.91 -11.74
CA PRO A 135 -2.25 -6.32 -11.93
C PRO A 135 -2.24 -7.14 -10.63
N TRP A 136 -1.38 -6.78 -9.68
CA TRP A 136 -1.25 -7.43 -8.38
C TRP A 136 -2.11 -6.79 -7.29
N THR A 137 -2.61 -5.57 -7.53
CA THR A 137 -3.32 -4.79 -6.53
C THR A 137 -4.72 -5.35 -6.32
N ILE A 138 -5.02 -5.76 -5.09
CA ILE A 138 -6.27 -6.40 -4.68
C ILE A 138 -6.91 -5.70 -3.47
N ASP A 139 -6.23 -4.66 -2.98
CA ASP A 139 -6.68 -3.75 -1.93
C ASP A 139 -6.19 -2.33 -2.19
N PHE A 140 -6.90 -1.33 -1.67
CA PHE A 140 -6.56 0.07 -1.87
C PHE A 140 -6.92 0.93 -0.66
N HIS A 141 -5.91 1.65 -0.17
CA HIS A 141 -6.01 2.63 0.89
C HIS A 141 -5.89 4.04 0.29
N VAL A 142 -6.95 4.82 0.45
CA VAL A 142 -6.95 6.25 0.16
C VAL A 142 -6.21 6.96 1.29
N ALA A 143 -5.21 7.76 0.93
CA ALA A 143 -4.35 8.44 1.90
C ALA A 143 -3.77 9.72 1.31
N GLN A 144 -3.11 10.52 2.15
CA GLN A 144 -2.38 11.72 1.78
C GLN A 144 -0.98 11.72 2.42
N ASN A 145 -0.01 12.31 1.74
CA ASN A 145 1.39 12.41 2.21
C ASN A 145 1.93 13.81 1.88
N ASP A 146 2.69 14.40 2.80
CA ASP A 146 3.31 15.73 2.65
C ASP A 146 4.70 15.70 1.99
N GLY A 147 5.15 14.50 1.60
CA GLY A 147 6.48 14.20 1.07
C GLY A 147 7.53 13.94 2.15
N SER A 148 7.16 13.97 3.42
CA SER A 148 8.08 13.62 4.50
C SER A 148 8.08 12.12 4.78
N VAL A 149 9.25 11.64 5.21
CA VAL A 149 9.40 10.32 5.82
C VAL A 149 9.57 10.50 7.32
N HIS A 150 8.95 9.62 8.11
CA HIS A 150 9.09 9.59 9.55
C HIS A 150 9.69 8.25 9.96
N GLY A 151 10.65 8.24 10.89
CA GLY A 151 11.18 7.03 11.48
C GLY A 151 10.63 6.86 12.89
N THR A 152 9.88 5.79 13.16
CA THR A 152 9.34 5.46 14.49
C THR A 152 9.40 3.97 14.78
N GLY A 153 9.99 3.60 15.92
CA GLY A 153 10.10 2.19 16.32
C GLY A 153 10.98 1.38 15.36
N SER A 154 10.50 0.21 14.90
CA SER A 154 11.18 -0.63 13.92
C SER A 154 11.06 -0.12 12.47
N HIS A 155 10.35 1.00 12.25
CA HIS A 155 10.22 1.63 10.96
C HIS A 155 11.29 2.72 10.82
N ASP A 156 12.45 2.41 10.23
CA ASP A 156 13.57 3.35 10.10
C ASP A 156 13.25 4.55 9.19
N LYS A 157 12.50 4.32 8.10
CA LYS A 157 12.00 5.34 7.16
C LYS A 157 10.67 4.90 6.59
N THR A 158 9.58 5.45 7.10
CA THR A 158 8.20 5.11 6.75
C THR A 158 7.51 6.33 6.15
N GLY A 159 6.54 6.11 5.27
CA GLY A 159 5.81 7.24 4.68
C GLY A 159 4.84 7.84 5.67
N ARG A 160 4.87 9.16 5.85
CA ARG A 160 4.00 9.81 6.82
C ARG A 160 2.63 10.11 6.20
N HIS A 161 1.58 9.50 6.73
CA HIS A 161 0.21 9.96 6.48
C HIS A 161 0.02 11.36 7.05
N CYS A 162 -0.48 12.29 6.24
CA CYS A 162 -0.97 13.58 6.68
C CYS A 162 -2.46 13.73 6.38
N ARG A 163 -3.06 14.82 6.85
CA ARG A 163 -4.50 15.05 6.69
C ARG A 163 -4.87 15.21 5.23
N ALA A 164 -6.10 14.85 4.87
CA ALA A 164 -6.64 15.05 3.53
C ALA A 164 -6.56 16.52 3.06
N ASP A 165 -6.66 17.48 3.99
CA ASP A 165 -6.56 18.92 3.78
C ASP A 165 -5.23 19.53 4.23
N ASP A 166 -4.18 18.71 4.41
CA ASP A 166 -2.86 19.23 4.75
C ASP A 166 -2.37 20.19 3.64
N PRO A 167 -1.99 21.44 3.96
CA PRO A 167 -1.56 22.40 2.96
C PRO A 167 -0.28 21.98 2.21
N ASN A 168 0.47 21.01 2.74
CA ASN A 168 1.66 20.44 2.11
C ASN A 168 1.39 19.11 1.41
N GLY A 169 0.15 18.63 1.38
CA GLY A 169 -0.24 17.38 0.72
C GLY A 169 0.24 17.35 -0.73
N LYS A 170 0.84 16.23 -1.12
CA LYS A 170 1.48 16.04 -2.44
C LYS A 170 0.59 15.33 -3.46
N LEU A 171 -0.44 14.63 -2.99
CA LEU A 171 -1.31 13.84 -3.84
C LEU A 171 -2.56 14.60 -4.20
N ASP A 172 -2.87 14.63 -5.50
CA ASP A 172 -4.25 14.77 -5.96
C ASP A 172 -4.96 13.44 -5.68
N ILE A 173 -5.59 13.34 -4.50
CA ILE A 173 -6.15 12.08 -3.97
C ILE A 173 -7.12 11.44 -4.96
N ALA A 174 -8.04 12.22 -5.54
CA ALA A 174 -9.03 11.72 -6.49
C ALA A 174 -8.35 11.21 -7.76
N LYS A 175 -7.49 12.04 -8.38
CA LYS A 175 -6.79 11.66 -9.61
C LYS A 175 -5.90 10.44 -9.42
N CYS A 176 -5.09 10.40 -8.37
CA CYS A 176 -4.22 9.26 -8.05
C CYS A 176 -5.04 7.97 -7.84
N SER A 177 -6.21 8.06 -7.20
CA SER A 177 -7.10 6.91 -7.01
C SER A 177 -7.58 6.32 -8.34
N THR A 178 -7.86 7.13 -9.36
CA THR A 178 -8.28 6.63 -10.69
C THR A 178 -7.25 5.71 -11.34
N PHE A 179 -5.95 5.94 -11.10
CA PHE A 179 -4.88 5.08 -11.65
C PHE A 179 -4.87 3.70 -11.01
N TRP A 180 -5.10 3.61 -9.69
CA TRP A 180 -5.10 2.37 -8.93
C TRP A 180 -6.40 1.59 -9.07
N LEU A 181 -7.54 2.28 -9.11
CA LEU A 181 -8.87 1.68 -9.11
C LEU A 181 -9.39 1.34 -10.51
N LYS A 182 -8.67 1.72 -11.57
CA LYS A 182 -8.95 1.25 -12.93
C LYS A 182 -9.10 -0.28 -12.96
N ASP A 183 -10.23 -0.78 -13.47
CA ASP A 183 -10.55 -2.21 -13.54
C ASP A 183 -10.52 -2.93 -12.15
N ALA A 184 -10.77 -2.21 -11.05
CA ALA A 184 -10.72 -2.77 -9.68
C ALA A 184 -11.75 -3.90 -9.47
N ALA A 185 -12.96 -3.75 -10.01
CA ALA A 185 -14.01 -4.76 -9.91
C ALA A 185 -13.58 -6.11 -10.52
N ALA A 186 -12.88 -6.07 -11.66
CA ALA A 186 -12.36 -7.29 -12.31
C ALA A 186 -11.25 -7.98 -11.49
N ARG A 187 -10.56 -7.23 -10.62
CA ARG A 187 -9.53 -7.74 -9.69
C ARG A 187 -10.11 -8.18 -8.33
N GLY A 188 -11.42 -8.07 -8.16
CA GLY A 188 -12.13 -8.51 -6.96
C GLY A 188 -12.02 -7.57 -5.76
N MET A 189 -11.62 -6.31 -5.97
CA MET A 189 -11.67 -5.30 -4.92
C MET A 189 -13.12 -4.98 -4.57
N LYS A 190 -13.44 -5.07 -3.27
CA LYS A 190 -14.79 -4.84 -2.73
C LYS A 190 -14.87 -3.66 -1.76
N HIS A 191 -13.73 -3.20 -1.28
CA HIS A 191 -13.64 -2.12 -0.32
C HIS A 191 -12.46 -1.23 -0.62
N ILE A 192 -12.63 0.02 -0.26
CA ILE A 192 -11.58 1.03 -0.16
C ILE A 192 -11.76 1.66 1.22
N CYS A 193 -10.67 2.01 1.87
CA CYS A 193 -10.71 2.70 3.16
C CYS A 193 -9.84 3.96 3.12
N TRP A 194 -10.05 4.86 4.08
CA TRP A 194 -9.11 5.93 4.34
C TRP A 194 -8.06 5.44 5.33
N ASP A 195 -6.77 5.61 5.02
CA ASP A 195 -5.69 5.36 5.96
C ASP A 195 -5.20 6.68 6.59
N GLY A 196 -5.26 6.72 7.92
CA GLY A 196 -4.76 7.81 8.75
C GLY A 196 -4.00 7.28 9.95
N CYS A 197 -3.30 6.14 9.81
CA CYS A 197 -2.67 5.39 10.90
C CYS A 197 -1.68 6.19 11.78
N MET A 198 -1.24 7.37 11.32
CA MET A 198 -0.33 8.26 12.04
C MET A 198 -1.00 9.51 12.63
N PHE A 199 -2.33 9.60 12.62
CA PHE A 199 -3.03 10.75 13.17
C PHE A 199 -3.04 10.70 14.71
N PRO A 200 -2.62 11.77 15.39
CA PRO A 200 -2.77 11.86 16.85
C PRO A 200 -4.24 11.81 17.27
N ASN A 201 -4.52 11.28 18.47
CA ASN A 201 -5.89 11.14 18.97
C ASN A 201 -6.68 12.46 18.98
N ASP A 202 -6.03 13.59 19.30
CA ASP A 202 -6.68 14.91 19.34
C ASP A 202 -7.13 15.41 17.95
N ILE A 203 -6.56 14.87 16.87
CA ILE A 203 -7.02 15.08 15.49
C ILE A 203 -8.23 14.20 15.21
N LEU A 204 -8.23 12.94 15.66
CA LEU A 204 -9.32 11.99 15.45
C LEU A 204 -10.58 12.34 16.25
N GLU A 205 -10.46 13.03 17.38
CA GLU A 205 -11.60 13.48 18.20
C GLU A 205 -12.34 14.69 17.61
N LYS A 206 -11.80 15.32 16.55
CA LYS A 206 -12.41 16.49 15.89
C LYS A 206 -13.37 16.04 14.78
N PRO A 207 -14.68 16.38 14.84
CA PRO A 207 -15.64 16.05 13.80
C PRO A 207 -15.22 16.53 12.40
N GLU A 208 -14.52 17.66 12.33
CA GLU A 208 -14.04 18.27 11.08
C GLU A 208 -13.08 17.34 10.34
N THR A 209 -12.24 16.59 11.06
CA THR A 209 -11.32 15.60 10.45
C THR A 209 -12.10 14.59 9.61
N TRP A 210 -13.19 14.06 10.16
CA TRP A 210 -14.02 13.06 9.47
C TRP A 210 -14.83 13.67 8.33
N GLN A 211 -15.29 14.91 8.46
CA GLN A 211 -15.95 15.63 7.37
C GLN A 211 -15.01 15.87 6.19
N THR A 212 -13.75 16.24 6.46
CA THR A 212 -12.73 16.40 5.43
C THR A 212 -12.41 15.07 4.74
N ILE A 213 -12.22 13.98 5.51
CA ILE A 213 -12.00 12.64 4.94
C ILE A 213 -13.18 12.21 4.09
N LEU A 214 -14.42 12.35 4.58
CA LEU A 214 -15.62 11.99 3.82
C LEU A 214 -15.71 12.77 2.50
N LYS A 215 -15.41 14.07 2.52
CA LYS A 215 -15.36 14.88 1.29
C LYS A 215 -14.32 14.37 0.30
N ALA A 216 -13.13 13.97 0.76
CA ALA A 216 -12.10 13.39 -0.09
C ALA A 216 -12.53 12.04 -0.68
N MET A 217 -13.16 11.18 0.13
CA MET A 217 -13.68 9.87 -0.33
C MET A 217 -14.81 10.02 -1.36
N ILE A 218 -15.70 11.01 -1.19
CA ILE A 218 -16.73 11.33 -2.20
C ILE A 218 -16.07 11.79 -3.50
N ALA A 219 -15.05 12.64 -3.43
CA ALA A 219 -14.33 13.09 -4.63
C ALA A 219 -13.60 11.93 -5.35
N VAL A 220 -13.14 10.91 -4.61
CA VAL A 220 -12.63 9.66 -5.19
C VAL A 220 -13.75 8.93 -5.94
N ASP A 221 -14.91 8.72 -5.30
CA ASP A 221 -16.06 8.05 -5.91
C ASP A 221 -16.55 8.77 -7.18
N GLU A 222 -16.66 10.11 -7.14
CA GLU A 222 -17.06 10.93 -8.29
C GLU A 222 -16.06 10.89 -9.47
N ALA A 223 -14.80 10.51 -9.23
CA ALA A 223 -13.76 10.45 -10.25
C ALA A 223 -13.62 9.08 -10.94
N LEU A 224 -14.29 8.03 -10.44
CA LEU A 224 -14.24 6.65 -10.96
C LEU A 224 -15.31 6.39 -12.02
#